data_AF-A0AAU7BGP8-F1
#
_entry.id   AF-A0AAU7BGP8-F1
#
_cell.length_a   1.000
_cell.length_b   1.000
_cell.length_c   1.000
_cell.angle_alpha   90.00
_cell.angle_beta   90.00
_cell.angle_gamma   90.00
#
_symmetry.space_group_name_H-M   'P 1'
#
loop_
_entity.id
_entity.type
_entity.pdbx_description
1 polymer ?
#
loop_
_entity_poly.entity_id
_entity_poly.type
_entity_poly.pdbx_seq_one_letter_code
_entity_poly.pdbx_strand_id
1 'polypeptide(L)'
;MATDRVSLIHFDKLSMSPAAADRFQKALDALEALKLQDRYVYLIAPYLGDIADASDAEQLATALEQGLRVVEELLAARSVTKVKAEEVRQVFHSAGERARAELPG
;
A
#
# COMPACT_ATOMS: atom_id res chain seq x y z
N MET A 1 8.28 -1.61 -25.55
CA MET A 1 8.48 -2.56 -24.43
C MET A 1 7.87 -1.94 -23.20
N ALA A 2 6.63 -2.30 -22.88
CA ALA A 2 6.07 -1.97 -21.57
C ALA A 2 6.58 -3.05 -20.63
N THR A 3 7.54 -2.74 -19.78
CA THR A 3 7.80 -3.58 -18.61
C THR A 3 6.50 -3.62 -17.83
N ASP A 4 5.82 -4.76 -17.84
CA ASP A 4 4.54 -4.95 -17.17
C ASP A 4 4.66 -4.42 -15.74
N ARG A 5 3.82 -3.44 -15.38
CA ARG A 5 3.86 -2.81 -14.04
C ARG A 5 3.61 -3.82 -12.92
N VAL A 6 2.95 -4.94 -13.26
CA VAL A 6 2.82 -6.15 -12.44
C VAL A 6 4.19 -6.77 -12.11
N SER A 7 5.13 -6.76 -13.05
CA SER A 7 6.49 -7.26 -12.85
C SER A 7 7.31 -6.38 -11.91
N LEU A 8 7.03 -5.08 -11.84
CA LEU A 8 7.69 -4.18 -10.87
C LEU A 8 7.21 -4.44 -9.45
N ILE A 9 5.89 -4.61 -9.25
CA ILE A 9 5.32 -5.00 -7.95
C ILE A 9 5.84 -6.38 -7.50
N HIS A 10 5.94 -7.32 -8.44
CA HIS A 10 6.52 -8.64 -8.15
C HIS A 10 8.02 -8.58 -7.85
N PHE A 11 8.77 -7.69 -8.51
CA PHE A 11 10.20 -7.53 -8.26
C PHE A 11 10.46 -6.98 -6.86
N ASP A 12 9.69 -5.99 -6.44
CA ASP A 12 9.79 -5.39 -5.10
C ASP A 12 9.52 -6.44 -4.00
N LYS A 13 8.54 -7.31 -4.23
CA LYS A 13 8.24 -8.46 -3.37
C LYS A 13 9.38 -9.49 -3.29
N LEU A 14 10.23 -9.61 -4.32
CA LEU A 14 11.38 -10.53 -4.33
C LEU A 14 12.60 -9.98 -3.56
N SER A 15 12.72 -8.66 -3.39
CA SER A 15 13.75 -8.02 -2.56
C SER A 15 13.36 -7.94 -1.07
N MET A 16 12.08 -8.06 -0.75
CA MET A 16 11.56 -8.02 0.61
C MET A 16 11.94 -9.25 1.43
N SER A 17 12.03 -9.08 2.76
CA SER A 17 12.07 -10.22 3.67
C SER A 17 10.79 -11.05 3.55
N PRO A 18 10.80 -12.37 3.86
CA PRO A 18 9.59 -13.20 3.78
C PRO A 18 8.41 -12.66 4.60
N ALA A 19 8.69 -12.04 5.75
CA ALA A 19 7.66 -11.42 6.59
C ALA A 19 7.08 -10.16 5.93
N ALA A 20 7.93 -9.28 5.37
CA ALA A 20 7.48 -8.12 4.62
C ALA A 20 6.66 -8.52 3.37
N ALA A 21 7.10 -9.54 2.63
CA ALA A 21 6.37 -10.04 1.47
C ALA A 21 4.97 -10.60 1.80
N ASP A 22 4.80 -11.24 2.96
CA ASP A 22 3.49 -11.72 3.44
C ASP A 22 2.56 -10.56 3.85
N ARG A 23 3.09 -9.57 4.57
CA ARG A 23 2.34 -8.34 4.91
C ARG A 23 1.91 -7.59 3.66
N PHE A 24 2.82 -7.46 2.69
CA PHE A 24 2.54 -6.80 1.43
C PHE A 24 1.45 -7.53 0.65
N GLN A 25 1.51 -8.86 0.55
CA GLN A 25 0.47 -9.63 -0.13
C GLN A 25 -0.90 -9.44 0.53
N LYS A 26 -0.99 -9.49 1.86
CA LYS A 26 -2.26 -9.26 2.58
C LYS A 26 -2.83 -7.87 2.32
N ALA A 27 -1.98 -6.86 2.21
CA ALA A 27 -2.38 -5.49 1.89
C ALA A 27 -2.85 -5.37 0.42
N LEU A 28 -2.15 -6.02 -0.51
CA LEU A 28 -2.54 -6.08 -1.92
C LEU A 28 -3.88 -6.79 -2.10
N ASP A 29 -4.09 -7.94 -1.46
CA ASP A 29 -5.36 -8.68 -1.54
C ASP A 29 -6.53 -7.81 -1.04
N ALA A 30 -6.32 -7.06 0.05
CA ALA A 30 -7.31 -6.14 0.58
C ALA A 30 -7.59 -4.98 -0.38
N LEU A 31 -6.57 -4.44 -1.04
CA LEU A 31 -6.71 -3.40 -2.05
C LEU A 31 -7.45 -3.90 -3.31
N GLU A 32 -7.12 -5.09 -3.79
CA GLU A 32 -7.75 -5.74 -4.94
C GLU A 32 -9.23 -6.05 -4.67
N ALA A 33 -9.57 -6.44 -3.44
CA ALA A 33 -10.95 -6.65 -3.02
C ALA A 33 -11.83 -5.40 -3.15
N LEU A 34 -11.22 -4.20 -3.15
CA LEU A 34 -11.95 -2.95 -3.39
C LEU A 34 -12.36 -2.77 -4.85
N LYS A 35 -11.87 -3.58 -5.80
CA LYS A 35 -12.22 -3.48 -7.23
C LYS A 35 -12.03 -2.06 -7.79
N LEU A 36 -10.92 -1.42 -7.43
CA LEU A 36 -10.50 -0.17 -8.04
C LEU A 36 -10.12 -0.40 -9.50
N GLN A 37 -10.08 0.67 -10.29
CA GLN A 37 -9.46 0.59 -11.61
C GLN A 37 -7.96 0.29 -11.43
N ASP A 38 -7.42 -0.59 -12.27
CA ASP A 38 -6.03 -1.06 -12.15
C ASP A 38 -5.02 0.09 -12.04
N ARG A 39 -5.22 1.18 -12.79
CA ARG A 39 -4.34 2.36 -12.72
C ARG A 39 -4.19 2.95 -11.31
N TYR A 40 -5.22 2.84 -10.48
CA TYR A 40 -5.20 3.31 -9.10
C TYR A 40 -4.60 2.26 -8.16
N VAL A 41 -4.85 0.97 -8.43
CA VAL A 41 -4.17 -0.12 -7.72
C VAL A 41 -2.65 0.00 -7.91
N TYR A 42 -2.19 0.21 -9.14
CA TYR A 42 -0.77 0.42 -9.44
C TYR A 42 -0.18 1.69 -8.84
N LEU A 43 -1.00 2.72 -8.62
CA LEU A 43 -0.55 3.94 -7.95
C LEU A 43 -0.40 3.73 -6.44
N ILE A 44 -1.29 2.95 -5.83
CA ILE A 44 -1.37 2.74 -4.38
C ILE A 44 -0.41 1.66 -3.90
N ALA A 45 -0.24 0.58 -4.68
CA ALA A 45 0.52 -0.60 -4.30
C ALA A 45 1.95 -0.30 -3.80
N PRO A 46 2.75 0.59 -4.40
CA PRO A 46 4.09 0.90 -3.91
C PRO A 46 4.12 1.36 -2.45
N TYR A 47 3.17 2.21 -2.05
CA TYR A 47 3.08 2.71 -0.66
C TYR A 47 2.73 1.59 0.34
N LEU A 48 1.98 0.57 -0.09
CA LEU A 48 1.74 -0.61 0.73
C LEU A 48 3.00 -1.49 0.86
N GLY A 49 3.86 -1.49 -0.17
CA GLY A 49 5.18 -2.10 -0.13
C GLY A 49 6.08 -1.40 0.88
N ASP A 50 6.16 -0.08 0.82
CA ASP A 50 6.94 0.74 1.77
C ASP A 50 6.49 0.51 3.23
N ILE A 51 5.18 0.40 3.47
CA ILE A 51 4.63 0.07 4.80
C ILE A 51 5.03 -1.34 5.24
N ALA A 52 5.00 -2.31 4.34
CA ALA A 52 5.30 -3.70 4.66
C ALA A 52 6.80 -3.93 4.97
N ASP A 53 7.67 -3.14 4.31
CA ASP A 53 9.13 -3.20 4.42
C ASP A 53 9.71 -2.22 5.47
N ALA A 54 8.86 -1.38 6.08
CA ALA A 54 9.29 -0.46 7.14
C ALA A 54 10.05 -1.20 8.25
N SER A 55 11.25 -0.73 8.55
CA SER A 55 12.17 -1.35 9.52
C SER A 55 12.12 -0.70 10.91
N ASP A 56 11.50 0.48 11.01
CA ASP A 56 11.31 1.22 12.25
C ASP A 56 10.03 2.05 12.24
N ALA A 57 9.69 2.63 13.39
CA ALA A 57 8.44 3.37 13.58
C ALA A 57 8.38 4.68 12.77
N GLU A 58 9.53 5.32 12.50
CA GLU A 58 9.60 6.57 11.74
C GLU A 58 9.37 6.31 10.25
N GLN A 59 10.01 5.27 9.71
CA GLN A 59 9.77 4.79 8.36
C GLN A 59 8.30 4.40 8.15
N LEU A 60 7.73 3.66 9.10
CA LEU A 60 6.33 3.26 9.05
C LEU A 60 5.39 4.46 9.05
N ALA A 61 5.61 5.42 9.95
CA ALA A 61 4.81 6.64 10.02
C ALA A 61 4.88 7.44 8.71
N THR A 62 6.08 7.57 8.16
CA THR A 62 6.32 8.27 6.89
C THR A 62 5.61 7.59 5.73
N ALA A 63 5.76 6.27 5.59
CA ALA A 63 5.12 5.49 4.53
C ALA A 63 3.59 5.58 4.61
N LEU A 64 3.04 5.54 5.83
CA LEU A 64 1.60 5.70 6.06
C LEU A 64 1.12 7.11 5.68
N GLU A 65 1.84 8.17 6.07
CA GLU A 65 1.49 9.55 5.71
C GLU A 65 1.47 9.74 4.18
N GLN A 66 2.50 9.23 3.48
CA GLN A 66 2.58 9.33 2.02
C GLN A 66 1.44 8.56 1.34
N GLY A 67 1.14 7.35 1.80
CA GLY A 67 0.01 6.55 1.28
C GLY A 67 -1.32 7.27 1.45
N LEU A 68 -1.58 7.83 2.64
CA LEU A 68 -2.81 8.59 2.90
C LEU A 68 -2.91 9.86 2.06
N ARG A 69 -1.80 10.56 1.82
CA ARG A 69 -1.77 11.74 0.95
C ARG A 69 -2.19 11.41 -0.49
N VAL A 70 -1.76 10.28 -1.04
CA VAL A 70 -2.21 9.85 -2.39
C VAL A 70 -3.71 9.59 -2.43
N VAL A 71 -4.30 9.08 -1.35
CA VAL A 71 -5.76 8.92 -1.26
C VAL A 71 -6.47 10.28 -1.29
N GLU A 72 -5.95 11.28 -0.57
CA GLU A 72 -6.49 12.64 -0.63
C GLU A 72 -6.40 13.24 -2.04
N GLU A 73 -5.28 13.03 -2.73
CA GLU A 73 -5.09 13.53 -4.11
C GLU A 73 -6.06 12.86 -5.09
N LEU A 74 -6.29 11.55 -4.96
CA LEU A 74 -7.29 10.82 -5.75
C LEU A 74 -8.71 11.33 -5.48
N LEU A 75 -9.04 11.61 -4.22
CA LEU A 75 -10.34 12.16 -3.85
C LEU A 75 -10.52 13.59 -4.38
N ALA A 76 -9.52 14.44 -4.22
CA ALA A 76 -9.53 15.83 -4.68
C ALA A 76 -9.66 15.92 -6.21
N ALA A 77 -8.97 15.03 -6.93
CA ALA A 77 -9.08 14.90 -8.39
C ALA A 77 -10.40 14.26 -8.86
N ARG A 78 -11.29 13.87 -7.94
CA ARG A 78 -12.54 13.13 -8.21
C ARG A 78 -12.30 11.81 -8.97
N SER A 79 -11.11 11.25 -8.81
CA SER A 79 -10.72 9.96 -9.40
C SER A 79 -11.39 8.79 -8.69
N VAL A 80 -11.70 8.96 -7.41
CA VAL A 80 -12.45 8.01 -6.57
C VAL A 80 -13.57 8.74 -5.82
N THR A 81 -14.58 7.98 -5.37
CA THR A 81 -15.64 8.53 -4.52
C THR A 81 -15.14 8.67 -3.08
N LYS A 82 -15.82 9.47 -2.26
CA LYS A 82 -15.51 9.59 -0.82
C LYS A 82 -15.55 8.24 -0.10
N VAL A 83 -16.55 7.40 -0.41
CA VAL A 83 -16.66 6.05 0.15
C VAL A 83 -15.42 5.23 -0.21
N LYS A 84 -15.00 5.31 -1.47
CA LYS A 84 -13.86 4.55 -1.96
C LYS A 84 -12.53 5.03 -1.40
N ALA A 85 -12.37 6.34 -1.23
CA ALA A 85 -11.23 6.91 -0.53
C ALA A 85 -11.16 6.36 0.90
N GLU A 86 -12.28 6.33 1.63
CA GLU A 86 -12.30 5.79 3.00
C GLU A 86 -11.94 4.30 3.07
N GLU A 87 -12.46 3.48 2.15
CA GLU A 87 -12.09 2.07 2.05
C GLU A 87 -10.57 1.90 1.82
N VAL A 88 -9.96 2.74 0.98
CA VAL A 88 -8.50 2.70 0.74
C VAL A 88 -7.72 3.17 1.97
N ARG A 89 -8.18 4.22 2.68
CA ARG A 89 -7.56 4.64 3.95
C ARG A 89 -7.56 3.51 4.96
N GLN A 90 -8.64 2.73 5.04
CA GLN A 90 -8.70 1.56 5.92
C GLN A 90 -7.67 0.49 5.54
N VAL A 91 -7.45 0.23 4.24
CA VAL A 91 -6.38 -0.69 3.79
C VAL A 91 -5.02 -0.21 4.29
N PHE A 92 -4.71 1.08 4.16
CA PHE A 92 -3.47 1.66 4.66
C PHE A 92 -3.33 1.54 6.18
N HIS A 93 -4.37 1.88 6.94
CA HIS A 93 -4.36 1.76 8.40
C HIS A 93 -4.16 0.31 8.84
N SER A 94 -4.89 -0.64 8.26
CA SER A 94 -4.75 -2.06 8.60
C SER A 94 -3.41 -2.64 8.16
N ALA A 95 -2.77 -2.13 7.10
CA ALA A 95 -1.41 -2.49 6.74
C ALA A 95 -0.41 -1.94 7.77
N GLY A 96 -0.57 -0.68 8.18
CA GLY A 96 0.27 -0.03 9.17
C GLY A 96 0.17 -0.68 10.56
N GLU A 97 -1.03 -1.06 11.00
CA GLU A 97 -1.22 -1.79 12.26
C GLU A 97 -0.49 -3.15 12.27
N ARG A 98 -0.55 -3.89 11.15
CA ARG A 98 0.17 -5.16 11.00
C ARG A 98 1.68 -4.97 11.04
N ALA A 99 2.20 -4.00 10.28
CA ALA A 99 3.62 -3.70 10.29
C ALA A 99 4.10 -3.29 11.69
N ARG A 100 3.35 -2.39 12.36
CA ARG A 100 3.67 -1.91 13.71
C ARG A 100 3.74 -3.02 14.75
N ALA A 101 2.85 -4.02 14.66
CA ALA A 101 2.82 -5.13 15.61
C ALA A 101 4.09 -5.99 15.58
N GLU A 102 4.87 -5.91 14.50
CA GLU A 102 6.09 -6.70 14.28
C GLU A 102 7.37 -5.87 14.38
N LEU A 103 7.26 -4.54 14.53
CA LEU A 103 8.41 -3.68 14.78
C LEU A 103 8.96 -3.88 16.20
N PRO A 104 10.29 -3.92 16.37
CA PRO A 104 10.89 -3.87 17.70
C PRO A 104 10.54 -2.52 18.35
N GLY A 105 10.00 -2.58 19.58
CA GLY A 105 9.59 -1.42 20.36
C GLY A 105 10.73 -0.58 20.91
#